data_AF-A0A2N6K107-F1
#
_entry.id   AF-A0A2N6K107-F1
#
_cell.length_a   1.000
_cell.length_b   1.000
_cell.length_c   1.000
_cell.angle_alpha   90.00
_cell.angle_beta   90.00
_cell.angle_gamma   90.00
#
_symmetry.space_group_name_H-M   'P 1'
#
loop_
_entity.id
_entity.type
_entity.pdbx_description
1 polymer ?
#
loop_
_entity_poly.entity_id
_entity_poly.type
_entity_poly.pdbx_seq_one_letter_code
_entity_poly.pdbx_strand_id
1 'polypeptide(L)' 'MLNSPLREEPRNQRAAVIPLKQESSILDWLQNSGRLIARDTQELDFSEDNEEEISEFLGGDDGIADYDFDDDDDIVPDEE' A
#
# COMPACT_ATOMS: atom_id res chain seq x y z
N MET A 1 41.27 -12.88 6.24
CA MET A 1 40.11 -13.78 6.46
C MET A 1 38.88 -13.01 6.00
N LEU A 2 38.25 -13.45 4.90
CA LEU A 2 37.21 -12.70 4.22
C LEU A 2 35.83 -13.14 4.74
N ASN A 3 35.39 -12.54 5.84
CA ASN A 3 34.03 -12.69 6.32
C ASN A 3 33.12 -11.75 5.53
N SER A 4 33.01 -11.97 4.21
CA SER A 4 32.10 -11.20 3.36
C SER A 4 30.67 -11.68 3.61
N PRO A 5 29.70 -10.78 3.87
CA PRO A 5 28.30 -11.17 4.05
C PRO A 5 27.62 -11.60 2.73
N LEU A 6 28.27 -11.35 1.59
CA LEU A 6 27.74 -11.67 0.27
C LEU A 6 28.16 -13.07 -0.17
N ARG A 7 27.21 -13.80 -0.75
CA ARG A 7 27.39 -15.14 -1.33
C ARG A 7 27.14 -15.07 -2.83
N GLU A 8 27.95 -15.77 -3.60
CA GLU A 8 27.73 -15.96 -5.04
C GLU A 8 26.67 -17.05 -5.26
N GLU A 9 25.77 -16.85 -6.23
CA GLU A 9 24.72 -17.81 -6.58
C GLU A 9 24.77 -18.15 -8.09
N PRO A 10 24.65 -19.44 -8.46
CA PRO A 10 24.80 -19.89 -9.85
C PRO A 10 23.61 -19.51 -10.75
N ARG A 11 23.90 -18.79 -11.85
CA ARG A 11 22.89 -18.25 -12.79
C ARG A 11 22.07 -19.30 -13.55
N ASN A 12 22.66 -20.49 -13.79
CA ASN A 12 22.06 -21.56 -14.60
C ASN A 12 21.46 -22.68 -13.74
N GLN A 13 21.35 -22.48 -12.42
CA GLN A 13 20.78 -23.45 -11.50
C GLN A 13 19.39 -23.01 -11.06
N ARG A 14 18.52 -24.00 -10.81
CA ARG A 14 17.22 -23.73 -10.19
C ARG A 14 17.44 -23.21 -8.77
N ALA A 15 16.68 -22.18 -8.40
CA ALA A 15 16.69 -21.65 -7.04
C ALA A 15 16.40 -22.77 -6.03
N ALA A 16 17.01 -22.67 -4.85
CA ALA A 16 16.70 -23.57 -3.74
C ALA A 16 15.22 -23.43 -3.37
N VAL A 17 14.54 -24.55 -3.16
CA VAL A 17 13.15 -24.56 -2.70
C VAL A 17 13.16 -24.12 -1.24
N ILE A 18 12.55 -22.98 -0.94
CA ILE A 18 12.33 -22.54 0.44
C ILE A 18 11.30 -23.50 1.06
N PRO A 19 11.65 -24.24 2.13
CA PRO A 19 10.69 -25.10 2.80
C PRO A 19 9.51 -24.28 3.29
N LEU A 20 8.28 -24.77 3.06
CA LEU A 20 7.13 -24.15 3.70
C LEU A 20 7.31 -24.30 5.20
N LYS A 21 7.53 -23.17 5.88
CA LYS A 21 7.47 -23.13 7.32
C LYS A 21 6.01 -23.37 7.70
N GLN A 22 5.77 -24.42 8.48
CA GLN A 22 4.49 -24.60 9.17
C GLN A 22 4.42 -23.58 10.31
N GLU A 23 4.29 -22.30 9.96
CA GLU A 23 3.99 -21.27 10.93
C GLU A 23 2.52 -21.43 11.30
N SER A 24 2.20 -21.27 12.59
CA SER A 24 0.81 -21.22 13.06
C SER A 24 0.06 -20.19 12.21
N SER A 25 -1.18 -20.50 11.82
CA SER A 25 -1.99 -19.56 11.04
C SER A 25 -1.97 -18.19 11.70
N ILE A 26 -1.94 -17.12 10.91
CA ILE A 26 -2.00 -15.76 11.48
C ILE A 26 -3.26 -15.58 12.34
N LEU A 27 -4.34 -16.29 12.00
CA LEU A 27 -5.56 -16.34 12.82
C LEU A 27 -5.33 -17.00 14.18
N ASP A 28 -4.60 -18.12 14.22
CA ASP A 28 -4.23 -18.79 15.48
C ASP A 28 -3.31 -17.89 16.32
N TRP A 29 -2.35 -17.21 15.69
CA TRP A 29 -1.49 -16.26 16.39
C TRP A 29 -2.28 -15.06 16.94
N LEU A 30 -3.20 -14.49 16.16
CA LEU A 30 -4.09 -13.41 16.59
C LEU A 30 -4.99 -13.87 17.75
N GLN A 31 -5.51 -15.09 17.69
CA GLN A 31 -6.34 -15.66 18.76
C GLN A 31 -5.53 -15.89 20.03
N ASN A 32 -4.36 -16.53 19.93
CA ASN A 32 -3.49 -16.81 21.09
C ASN A 32 -2.91 -15.55 21.72
N SER A 33 -2.67 -14.50 20.93
CA SER A 33 -2.20 -13.21 21.43
C SER A 33 -3.31 -12.30 21.96
N GLY A 34 -4.59 -12.72 21.86
CA GLY A 34 -5.74 -11.91 22.26
C GLY A 34 -5.97 -10.69 21.36
N ARG A 35 -5.40 -10.69 20.15
CA ARG A 35 -5.52 -9.59 19.17
C ARG A 35 -6.64 -9.83 18.14
N LEU A 36 -7.25 -11.01 18.13
CA LEU A 36 -8.40 -11.31 17.28
C LEU A 36 -9.67 -10.71 17.91
N ILE A 37 -10.13 -9.58 17.36
CA ILE A 37 -11.34 -8.88 17.81
C ILE A 37 -12.46 -9.17 16.81
N ALA A 38 -13.65 -9.52 17.32
CA ALA A 38 -14.83 -9.67 16.48
C ALA A 38 -15.23 -8.31 15.89
N ARG A 39 -15.65 -8.29 14.63
CA ARG A 39 -16.24 -7.07 14.06
C ARG A 39 -17.56 -6.79 14.77
N ASP A 40 -17.76 -5.55 15.19
CA ASP A 40 -19.10 -5.08 15.51
C ASP A 40 -19.93 -5.10 14.23
N THR A 41 -21.12 -5.70 14.28
CA THR A 41 -22.03 -5.84 13.13
C THR A 41 -22.70 -4.52 12.74
N GLN A 42 -22.32 -3.43 13.40
CA GLN A 42 -22.84 -2.11 13.14
C GLN A 42 -21.98 -1.48 12.04
N GLU A 43 -22.57 -1.30 10.85
CA GLU A 43 -22.01 -0.35 9.89
C GLU A 43 -21.83 0.99 10.63
N LEU A 44 -20.64 1.58 10.49
CA LEU A 44 -20.44 2.97 10.82
C LEU A 44 -21.46 3.74 9.97
N ASP A 45 -22.42 4.37 10.63
CA ASP A 45 -23.36 5.27 9.97
C ASP A 45 -22.54 6.47 9.50
N PHE A 46 -22.10 6.44 8.24
CA PHE A 46 -21.49 7.57 7.56
C PHE A 46 -22.60 8.56 7.17
N SER A 47 -23.49 8.88 8.10
CA SER A 47 -24.51 9.91 7.92
C SER A 47 -23.84 11.22 7.52
N GLU A 48 -24.53 12.00 6.68
CA GLU A 48 -24.10 13.22 5.97
C GLU A 48 -23.17 14.16 6.77
N ASP A 49 -23.28 14.21 8.10
CA ASP A 49 -22.38 14.93 9.01
C ASP A 49 -20.87 14.66 8.76
N ASN A 50 -20.49 13.45 8.33
CA ASN A 50 -19.07 13.10 8.11
C ASN A 50 -18.57 13.46 6.69
N GLU A 51 -19.46 13.76 5.74
CA GLU A 51 -19.09 14.24 4.39
C GLU A 51 -18.79 15.74 4.41
N GLU A 52 -19.51 16.51 5.22
CA GLU A 52 -19.31 17.96 5.36
C GLU A 52 -17.89 18.30 5.87
N GLU A 53 -17.39 17.57 6.88
CA GLU A 53 -16.04 17.79 7.45
C GLU A 53 -14.92 17.52 6.44
N ILE A 54 -15.07 16.49 5.59
CA ILE A 54 -14.09 16.16 4.55
C ILE A 54 -14.10 17.21 3.43
N SER A 55 -15.28 17.74 3.10
CA SER A 55 -15.44 18.76 2.06
C SER A 55 -14.79 20.10 2.46
N GLU A 56 -14.86 20.48 3.73
CA GLU A 56 -14.17 21.68 4.25
C GLU A 56 -12.65 21.47 4.28
N PHE A 57 -12.18 20.26 4.57
CA PHE A 57 -10.76 19.93 4.54
C PHE A 57 -10.15 19.91 3.13
N LEU A 58 -10.87 19.39 2.12
CA LEU A 58 -10.41 19.39 0.72
C LEU A 58 -10.68 20.71 -0.02
N GLY A 59 -11.70 21.47 0.40
CA GLY A 59 -12.17 22.68 -0.27
C GLY A 59 -11.56 23.99 0.26
N GLY A 60 -10.61 23.94 1.19
CA GLY A 60 -9.85 25.11 1.64
C GLY A 60 -9.01 25.73 0.52
N ASP A 61 -8.66 27.02 0.67
CA ASP A 61 -7.87 27.87 -0.25
C ASP A 61 -6.47 27.31 -0.58
N ASP A 62 -6.07 26.23 0.09
CA ASP A 62 -4.78 25.55 -0.02
C ASP A 62 -4.85 24.34 -0.98
N GLY A 63 -6.03 24.07 -1.55
CA GLY A 63 -6.27 22.97 -2.49
C GLY A 63 -5.60 23.19 -3.84
N ILE A 64 -5.29 22.11 -4.55
CA ILE A 64 -4.56 22.04 -5.84
C ILE A 64 -5.29 22.78 -6.99
N ALA A 65 -6.38 23.50 -6.71
CA ALA A 65 -7.20 24.21 -7.68
C ALA A 65 -6.49 25.40 -8.36
N ASP A 66 -5.38 25.91 -7.79
CA ASP A 66 -4.57 26.99 -8.40
C ASP A 66 -3.40 26.47 -9.25
N TYR A 67 -3.21 25.14 -9.34
CA TYR A 67 -2.27 24.58 -10.30
C TYR A 67 -2.99 24.37 -11.63
N ASP A 68 -3.00 25.41 -12.46
CA ASP A 68 -3.24 25.30 -13.90
C ASP A 68 -2.12 24.43 -14.52
N PHE A 69 -2.25 23.11 -14.41
CA PHE A 69 -1.49 22.16 -15.21
C PHE A 69 -2.09 22.10 -16.62
N ASP A 70 -2.03 23.22 -17.34
CA ASP A 70 -2.05 23.22 -18.80
C ASP A 70 -0.67 22.78 -19.30
N ASP A 71 -0.33 21.51 -19.06
CA ASP A 71 0.82 20.83 -19.70
C ASP A 71 0.37 20.12 -21.00
N ASP A 72 -0.63 20.70 -21.67
CA ASP A 72 -1.16 20.27 -22.97
C ASP A 72 -0.60 21.12 -24.13
N ASP A 73 0.36 22.02 -23.88
CA ASP A 73 1.07 22.76 -24.93
C ASP A 73 2.47 22.13 -25.20
N ASP A 74 2.58 21.49 -26.38
CA ASP A 74 3.79 21.19 -27.15
C ASP A 74 4.45 19.79 -27.04
N ILE A 75 3.67 18.72 -27.19
CA ILE A 75 4.16 17.50 -27.88
C ILE A 75 3.45 17.35 -29.24
N VAL A 76 4.07 17.94 -30.26
CA VAL A 76 3.84 17.56 -31.66
C VAL A 76 4.63 16.26 -31.93
N PRO A 77 3.98 15.13 -32.25
CA PRO A 77 4.71 13.96 -32.71
C PRO A 77 5.34 14.31 -34.06
N ASP A 78 6.67 14.21 -34.14
CA ASP A 78 7.42 14.38 -35.37
C ASP A 78 7.06 13.23 -36.33
N GLU A 79 6.37 13.54 -37.43
CA GLU A 79 6.13 12.61 -38.54
C GLU A 79 7.13 12.88 -39.67
N GLU A 80 8.32 12.25 -39.63
CA GLU A 80 9.10 11.81 -40.80
C GLU A 80 9.96 10.56 -40.50
#